data_AF-F9ZWR0-F1
#
_entry.id   AF-F9ZWR0-F1
#
_cell.length_a   1.000
_cell.length_b   1.000
_cell.length_c   1.000
_cell.angle_alpha   90.00
_cell.angle_beta   90.00
_cell.angle_gamma   90.00
#
_symmetry.space_group_name_H-M   'P 1'
#
loop_
_entity.id
_entity.type
_entity.pdbx_description
1 polymer ?
#
loop_
_entity_poly.entity_id
_entity_poly.type
_entity_poly.pdbx_seq_one_letter_code
_entity_poly.pdbx_strand_id
1 'polypeptide(L)'
;MKTYIRERPIPTTIYLFSLFAGAWNIAVADQDMNRAQAIGWLIQHQNGDGSWGQGGAEVAATAETLAALKNAGAEKGFHYTRALGWLSNQQVDSVDSLARKVIAMENAGIDTTELGLDAALLDLSNVAGIWGAYAGYGGGFPDSGLAMDALRVAGVNPPVSAYFNLTASGQGNGNQGWSYWGGVLGSTKPPVILSTASNITVLSHFYQDGQNSVDTQVTRAANWLLTKTQGDGRFTDHSADTGSERTTATAYLALQAAGNAGLAPQGTDIALEQAASFLLSRQAINGSWNDDAYTTALALRTFPATVMSDADNDGIPDAVEPLVGTDPNQADGWKLQPQNGLTATPNPTGLQSSPVITEALVNAAFSYPLTAIGGTPDYTWSFAGGLLPPGVSLSAAAPWLLSGTPTKAGSYPFVLNLKDSQGISVTVAGYLRVIAVNDTVTDTDGDGVPSYFELRDNLNPLTADTDQDGIPDSIEWTNYPDYWDTDQDGMPNLWEITYALNPYDSTDAGLDLDGDELSNLEEYRHGSAPDVVDSDYDNMSDGAEVQIGRNPAVNEPAVISVINTLL
;
A
#
# COMPACT_ATOMS: atom_id res chain seq x y z
N MET A 1 -28.83 13.22 0.17
CA MET A 1 -27.73 12.44 -0.43
C MET A 1 -27.46 13.02 -1.81
N LYS A 2 -26.33 13.72 -1.98
CA LYS A 2 -25.85 14.10 -3.32
C LYS A 2 -25.09 12.89 -3.85
N THR A 3 -25.56 12.30 -4.94
CA THR A 3 -24.88 11.18 -5.60
C THR A 3 -23.77 11.75 -6.48
N TYR A 4 -22.51 11.53 -6.13
CA TYR A 4 -21.37 11.94 -6.95
C TYR A 4 -20.93 10.76 -7.83
N ILE A 5 -20.68 11.02 -9.11
CA ILE A 5 -20.26 10.00 -10.08
C ILE A 5 -18.78 9.69 -9.85
N ARG A 6 -18.47 8.40 -9.71
CA ARG A 6 -17.10 7.88 -9.54
C ARG A 6 -16.45 7.77 -10.91
N GLU A 7 -15.48 8.63 -11.17
CA GLU A 7 -14.54 8.47 -12.28
C GLU A 7 -13.16 8.42 -11.64
N ARG A 8 -12.58 7.22 -11.49
CA ARG A 8 -11.17 7.13 -11.09
C ARG A 8 -10.36 7.75 -12.22
N PRO A 9 -9.57 8.81 -11.98
CA PRO A 9 -8.54 9.17 -12.93
C PRO A 9 -7.71 7.91 -13.13
N ILE A 10 -7.60 7.44 -14.37
CA ILE A 10 -6.57 6.46 -14.72
C ILE A 10 -5.28 7.10 -14.21
N PRO A 11 -4.44 6.43 -13.39
CA PRO A 11 -3.13 6.95 -13.07
C PRO A 11 -2.41 7.09 -14.42
N THR A 12 -2.44 8.30 -14.98
CA THR A 12 -1.82 8.64 -16.24
C THR A 12 -0.34 8.73 -15.95
N THR A 13 0.27 7.54 -16.01
CA THR A 13 1.71 7.37 -16.08
C THR A 13 2.40 7.78 -14.77
N ILE A 14 3.11 6.84 -14.15
CA ILE A 14 4.22 7.20 -13.28
C ILE A 14 5.15 8.03 -14.17
N TYR A 15 5.07 9.36 -14.11
CA TYR A 15 6.09 10.23 -14.66
C TYR A 15 7.33 10.01 -13.81
N LEU A 16 8.06 8.94 -14.12
CA LEU A 16 9.43 8.77 -13.68
C LEU A 16 10.20 10.00 -14.15
N PHE A 17 10.60 10.79 -13.16
CA PHE A 17 11.81 11.62 -13.11
C PHE A 17 12.41 11.97 -14.48
N SER A 18 12.05 13.14 -15.02
CA SER A 18 12.90 13.73 -16.07
C SER A 18 13.05 15.25 -16.02
N LEU A 19 12.38 15.98 -15.13
CA LEU A 19 12.48 17.46 -15.15
C LEU A 19 13.50 18.06 -14.16
N PHE A 20 14.02 17.31 -13.17
CA PHE A 20 14.93 17.88 -12.15
C PHE A 20 16.06 16.94 -11.68
N ALA A 21 16.57 16.06 -12.55
CA ALA A 21 17.74 15.23 -12.22
C ALA A 21 18.98 16.04 -11.80
N GLY A 22 19.04 17.34 -12.13
CA GLY A 22 20.14 18.24 -11.78
C GLY A 22 20.13 18.77 -10.34
N ALA A 23 19.03 18.63 -9.57
CA ALA A 23 18.95 19.14 -8.20
C ALA A 23 19.79 18.33 -7.19
N TRP A 24 20.28 17.17 -7.61
CA TRP A 24 21.02 16.24 -6.77
C TRP A 24 22.29 15.80 -7.50
N ASN A 25 23.29 16.68 -7.58
CA ASN A 25 24.64 16.39 -8.08
C ASN A 25 25.52 15.64 -7.05
N ILE A 26 24.90 14.83 -6.18
CA ILE A 26 25.55 14.00 -5.17
C ILE A 26 25.46 12.54 -5.65
N ALA A 27 26.48 11.71 -5.38
CA ALA A 27 26.40 10.29 -5.73
C ALA A 27 25.16 9.64 -5.10
N VAL A 28 24.43 8.82 -5.87
CA VAL A 28 23.19 8.15 -5.42
C VAL A 28 23.38 7.41 -4.09
N ALA A 29 24.55 6.79 -3.88
CA ALA A 29 24.89 6.08 -2.64
C ALA A 29 24.91 6.98 -1.38
N ASP A 30 25.35 8.23 -1.48
CA ASP A 30 25.33 9.17 -0.35
C ASP A 30 23.89 9.62 -0.04
N GLN A 31 23.00 9.62 -1.04
CA GLN A 31 21.57 9.95 -0.86
C GLN A 31 20.83 8.80 -0.18
N ASP A 32 21.15 7.55 -0.51
CA ASP A 32 20.57 6.36 0.09
C ASP A 32 20.86 6.29 1.59
N MET A 33 22.08 6.65 2.01
CA MET A 33 22.46 6.71 3.42
C MET A 33 21.62 7.73 4.22
N ASN A 34 21.45 8.95 3.69
CA ASN A 34 20.68 10.00 4.37
C ASN A 34 19.20 9.63 4.49
N ARG A 35 18.62 9.03 3.43
CA ARG A 35 17.26 8.51 3.45
C ARG A 35 17.13 7.36 4.45
N ALA A 36 18.09 6.43 4.47
CA ALA A 36 18.08 5.30 5.41
C ALA A 36 18.12 5.77 6.87
N GLN A 37 18.94 6.78 7.19
CA GLN A 37 18.96 7.39 8.52
C GLN A 37 17.62 8.02 8.91
N ALA A 38 16.95 8.71 7.98
CA ALA A 38 15.65 9.30 8.22
C ALA A 38 14.56 8.24 8.46
N ILE A 39 14.55 7.18 7.64
CA ILE A 39 13.62 6.06 7.78
C ILE A 39 13.87 5.32 9.10
N GLY A 40 15.13 5.01 9.42
CA GLY A 40 15.51 4.37 10.68
C GLY A 40 15.10 5.20 11.90
N TRP A 41 15.27 6.52 11.85
CA TRP A 41 14.79 7.40 12.90
C TRP A 41 13.27 7.35 13.04
N LEU A 42 12.52 7.43 11.93
CA LEU A 42 11.06 7.34 11.95
C LEU A 42 10.59 6.00 12.54
N ILE A 43 11.18 4.88 12.13
CA ILE A 43 10.91 3.55 12.68
C ILE A 43 11.09 3.52 14.21
N GLN A 44 12.21 4.04 14.71
CA GLN A 44 12.53 4.07 16.14
C GLN A 44 11.67 5.05 16.95
N HIS A 45 11.03 6.03 16.30
CA HIS A 45 10.21 7.07 16.94
C HIS A 45 8.72 6.94 16.63
N GLN A 46 8.28 5.78 16.15
CA GLN A 46 6.86 5.46 16.07
C GLN A 46 6.30 5.20 17.49
N ASN A 47 5.19 5.85 17.81
CA ASN A 47 4.50 5.66 19.08
C ASN A 47 3.98 4.23 19.21
N GLY A 48 3.79 3.77 20.45
CA GLY A 48 3.28 2.42 20.74
C GLY A 48 1.87 2.14 20.19
N ASP A 49 1.10 3.16 19.83
CA ASP A 49 -0.20 3.02 19.19
C ASP A 49 -0.12 2.93 17.65
N GLY A 50 1.06 3.10 17.06
CA GLY A 50 1.30 3.11 15.61
C GLY A 50 1.36 4.51 14.99
N SER A 51 1.07 5.57 15.75
CA SER A 51 1.15 6.94 15.26
C SER A 51 2.58 7.49 15.25
N TRP A 52 2.75 8.62 14.58
CA TRP A 52 3.88 9.53 14.79
C TRP A 52 3.38 10.87 15.28
N GLY A 53 4.24 11.64 15.93
CA GLY A 53 3.93 12.97 16.44
C GLY A 53 3.38 12.96 17.86
N GLN A 54 3.04 14.15 18.35
CA GLN A 54 2.55 14.38 19.72
C GLN A 54 1.78 15.69 19.81
N GLY A 55 0.92 15.83 20.81
CA GLY A 55 0.28 17.09 21.18
C GLY A 55 -0.83 17.55 20.22
N GLY A 56 -1.51 16.62 19.56
CA GLY A 56 -2.60 16.90 18.61
C GLY A 56 -2.16 16.96 17.14
N ALA A 57 -0.87 16.76 16.85
CA ALA A 57 -0.32 16.71 15.49
C ALA A 57 -0.23 15.28 14.93
N GLU A 58 -0.72 14.29 15.65
CA GLU A 58 -0.47 12.86 15.39
C GLU A 58 -1.01 12.44 14.01
N VAL A 59 -2.21 12.91 13.64
CA VAL A 59 -2.79 12.62 12.31
C VAL A 59 -1.93 13.18 11.19
N ALA A 60 -1.47 14.42 11.33
CA ALA A 60 -0.66 15.07 10.30
C ALA A 60 0.72 14.41 10.16
N ALA A 61 1.39 14.16 11.29
CA ALA A 61 2.68 13.46 11.33
C ALA A 61 2.58 12.04 10.78
N THR A 62 1.54 11.29 11.15
CA THR A 62 1.35 9.91 10.69
C THR A 62 1.04 9.85 9.19
N ALA A 63 0.12 10.68 8.69
CA ALA A 63 -0.21 10.72 7.27
C ALA A 63 0.99 11.14 6.41
N GLU A 64 1.77 12.11 6.88
CA GLU A 64 2.98 12.55 6.18
C GLU A 64 4.08 11.48 6.19
N THR A 65 4.24 10.77 7.31
CA THR A 65 5.20 9.68 7.43
C THR A 65 4.85 8.52 6.51
N LEU A 66 3.57 8.14 6.42
CA LEU A 66 3.10 7.15 5.44
C LEU A 66 3.45 7.57 4.00
N ALA A 67 3.19 8.83 3.63
CA ALA A 67 3.57 9.33 2.31
C ALA A 67 5.09 9.28 2.07
N ALA A 68 5.89 9.58 3.09
CA ALA A 68 7.36 9.55 3.01
C ALA A 68 7.91 8.12 2.87
N LEU A 69 7.42 7.19 3.68
CA LEU A 69 7.83 5.78 3.64
C LEU A 69 7.48 5.15 2.28
N LYS A 70 6.25 5.37 1.78
CA LYS A 70 5.86 4.91 0.46
C LYS A 70 6.73 5.51 -0.65
N ASN A 71 7.05 6.80 -0.57
CA ASN A 71 7.93 7.45 -1.55
C ASN A 71 9.37 6.89 -1.50
N ALA A 72 9.77 6.30 -0.39
CA ALA A 72 11.07 5.66 -0.22
C ALA A 72 11.06 4.15 -0.53
N GLY A 73 9.92 3.55 -0.87
CA GLY A 73 9.77 2.11 -1.08
C GLY A 73 9.66 1.28 0.21
N ALA A 74 9.35 1.92 1.35
CA ALA A 74 9.23 1.28 2.66
C ALA A 74 7.75 1.12 3.11
N GLU A 75 6.86 0.76 2.18
CA GLU A 75 5.41 0.62 2.41
C GLU A 75 4.94 -0.78 2.83
N LYS A 76 5.83 -1.79 2.85
CA LYS A 76 5.45 -3.19 3.11
C LYS A 76 5.60 -3.59 4.59
N GLY A 77 6.30 -2.78 5.37
CA GLY A 77 6.74 -3.16 6.70
C GLY A 77 5.71 -2.95 7.81
N PHE A 78 5.98 -3.60 8.93
CA PHE A 78 5.15 -3.57 10.14
C PHE A 78 4.79 -2.14 10.62
N HIS A 79 5.75 -1.22 10.55
CA HIS A 79 5.56 0.17 10.96
C HIS A 79 4.56 0.91 10.06
N TYR A 80 4.61 0.68 8.76
CA TYR A 80 3.68 1.26 7.80
C TYR A 80 2.25 0.76 8.06
N THR A 81 2.08 -0.55 8.22
CA THR A 81 0.79 -1.19 8.48
C THR A 81 0.16 -0.73 9.79
N ARG A 82 0.95 -0.59 10.87
CA ARG A 82 0.46 -0.06 12.15
C ARG A 82 -0.04 1.36 12.05
N ALA A 83 0.67 2.21 11.33
CA ALA A 83 0.28 3.57 11.12
C ALA A 83 -1.04 3.67 10.34
N LEU A 84 -1.26 2.82 9.34
CA LEU A 84 -2.55 2.70 8.66
C LEU A 84 -3.66 2.21 9.59
N GLY A 85 -3.39 1.18 10.39
CA GLY A 85 -4.32 0.68 11.40
C GLY A 85 -4.73 1.75 12.40
N TRP A 86 -3.76 2.52 12.93
CA TRP A 86 -4.04 3.63 13.83
C TRP A 86 -4.82 4.76 13.12
N LEU A 87 -4.37 5.20 11.94
CA LEU A 87 -4.94 6.34 11.22
C LEU A 87 -6.39 6.06 10.78
N SER A 88 -6.66 4.84 10.31
CA SER A 88 -8.02 4.41 9.95
C SER A 88 -9.01 4.54 11.12
N ASN A 89 -8.51 4.42 12.35
CA ASN A 89 -9.30 4.47 13.57
C ASN A 89 -9.46 5.85 14.20
N GLN A 90 -8.72 6.84 13.72
CA GLN A 90 -8.82 8.17 14.29
C GLN A 90 -10.16 8.81 13.94
N GLN A 91 -10.88 9.23 14.98
CA GLN A 91 -11.98 10.18 14.84
C GLN A 91 -11.38 11.56 14.61
N VAL A 92 -11.78 12.20 13.52
CA VAL A 92 -11.18 13.45 13.05
C VAL A 92 -12.30 14.44 12.75
N ASP A 93 -12.29 15.55 13.49
CA ASP A 93 -13.33 16.58 13.40
C ASP A 93 -12.87 17.80 12.58
N SER A 94 -11.55 17.90 12.32
CA SER A 94 -10.97 18.97 11.52
C SER A 94 -10.87 18.58 10.05
N VAL A 95 -10.97 19.58 9.17
CA VAL A 95 -10.80 19.36 7.73
C VAL A 95 -9.39 18.90 7.40
N ASP A 96 -8.37 19.51 8.00
CA ASP A 96 -6.97 19.11 7.76
C ASP A 96 -6.74 17.63 8.12
N SER A 97 -7.17 17.21 9.30
CA SER A 97 -6.96 15.83 9.76
C SER A 97 -7.76 14.83 8.92
N LEU A 98 -9.02 15.14 8.59
CA LEU A 98 -9.85 14.25 7.77
C LEU A 98 -9.33 14.16 6.33
N ALA A 99 -8.94 15.27 5.72
CA ALA A 99 -8.40 15.27 4.37
C ALA A 99 -7.06 14.52 4.28
N ARG A 100 -6.15 14.69 5.26
CA ARG A 100 -4.90 13.91 5.33
C ARG A 100 -5.15 12.43 5.51
N LYS A 101 -6.12 12.06 6.36
CA LYS A 101 -6.55 10.68 6.55
C LYS A 101 -7.03 10.08 5.22
N VAL A 102 -7.90 10.78 4.49
CA VAL A 102 -8.39 10.33 3.18
C VAL A 102 -7.24 10.13 2.20
N ILE A 103 -6.37 11.13 2.03
CA ILE A 103 -5.22 11.05 1.11
C ILE A 103 -4.30 9.88 1.46
N ALA A 104 -3.95 9.73 2.73
CA ALA A 104 -3.05 8.65 3.17
C ALA A 104 -3.66 7.26 2.94
N MET A 105 -4.95 7.10 3.24
CA MET A 105 -5.65 5.82 3.07
C MET A 105 -5.82 5.44 1.60
N GLU A 106 -6.24 6.38 0.75
CA GLU A 106 -6.35 6.15 -0.70
C GLU A 106 -4.98 5.87 -1.32
N ASN A 107 -3.94 6.59 -0.91
CA ASN A 107 -2.57 6.30 -1.35
C ASN A 107 -2.11 4.91 -0.88
N ALA A 108 -2.64 4.38 0.22
CA ALA A 108 -2.39 3.00 0.65
C ALA A 108 -3.30 1.96 -0.03
N GLY A 109 -4.14 2.37 -0.99
CA GLY A 109 -5.06 1.49 -1.70
C GLY A 109 -6.35 1.15 -0.92
N ILE A 110 -6.62 1.85 0.18
CA ILE A 110 -7.83 1.67 0.98
C ILE A 110 -8.93 2.59 0.43
N ASP A 111 -10.04 2.01 0.00
CA ASP A 111 -11.19 2.74 -0.55
C ASP A 111 -11.92 3.53 0.55
N THR A 112 -11.74 4.84 0.56
CA THR A 112 -12.31 5.73 1.58
C THR A 112 -13.77 6.08 1.34
N THR A 113 -14.29 5.80 0.13
CA THR A 113 -15.71 5.97 -0.19
C THR A 113 -16.57 4.95 0.55
N GLU A 114 -16.09 3.70 0.65
CA GLU A 114 -16.77 2.65 1.41
C GLU A 114 -16.78 2.92 2.92
N LEU A 115 -15.81 3.72 3.38
CA LEU A 115 -15.71 4.21 4.75
C LEU A 115 -16.54 5.47 5.02
N GLY A 116 -17.12 6.08 3.97
CA GLY A 116 -17.88 7.33 4.07
C GLY A 116 -17.05 8.54 4.52
N LEU A 117 -15.72 8.49 4.38
CA LEU A 117 -14.84 9.58 4.82
C LEU A 117 -14.91 10.79 3.87
N ASP A 118 -15.10 10.54 2.58
CA ASP A 118 -15.35 11.55 1.55
C ASP A 118 -16.68 12.27 1.79
N ALA A 119 -17.73 11.53 2.17
CA ALA A 119 -19.03 12.10 2.53
C ALA A 119 -18.93 12.96 3.80
N ALA A 120 -18.22 12.48 4.81
CA ALA A 120 -17.93 13.25 6.02
C ALA A 120 -17.15 14.53 5.69
N LEU A 121 -16.18 14.45 4.78
CA LEU A 121 -15.42 15.61 4.34
C LEU A 121 -16.30 16.60 3.59
N LEU A 122 -17.17 16.15 2.69
CA LEU A 122 -18.16 17.00 2.01
C LEU A 122 -19.12 17.69 3.00
N ASP A 123 -19.52 17.03 4.07
CA ASP A 123 -20.39 17.59 5.11
C ASP A 123 -19.71 18.70 5.93
N LEU A 124 -18.36 18.73 5.98
CA LEU A 124 -17.60 19.83 6.58
C LEU A 124 -17.53 21.08 5.67
N SER A 125 -17.89 20.96 4.39
CA SER A 125 -17.91 22.10 3.48
C SER A 125 -19.01 23.09 3.86
N ASN A 126 -18.77 24.38 3.63
CA ASN A 126 -19.82 25.38 3.77
C ASN A 126 -20.73 25.43 2.53
N VAL A 127 -21.75 26.28 2.57
CA VAL A 127 -22.73 26.43 1.47
C VAL A 127 -22.13 26.79 0.12
N ALA A 128 -20.92 27.35 0.09
CA ALA A 128 -20.19 27.70 -1.14
C ALA A 128 -19.32 26.54 -1.67
N GLY A 129 -19.28 25.39 -0.98
CA GLY A 129 -18.46 24.24 -1.38
C GLY A 129 -16.96 24.46 -1.13
N ILE A 130 -16.62 25.20 -0.08
CA ILE A 130 -15.24 25.43 0.39
C ILE A 130 -15.14 25.07 1.88
N TRP A 131 -13.93 24.83 2.35
CA TRP A 131 -13.67 24.33 3.70
C TRP A 131 -12.88 25.32 4.55
N GLY A 132 -13.30 25.48 5.79
CA GLY A 132 -12.49 26.05 6.87
C GLY A 132 -11.87 24.95 7.73
N ALA A 133 -11.21 25.32 8.82
CA ALA A 133 -10.57 24.35 9.72
C ALA A 133 -11.56 23.31 10.32
N TYR A 134 -12.81 23.72 10.57
CA TYR A 134 -13.87 22.88 11.15
C TYR A 134 -15.24 23.20 10.55
N ALA A 135 -16.24 22.35 10.85
CA ALA A 135 -17.63 22.61 10.50
C ALA A 135 -18.09 24.01 10.95
N GLY A 136 -18.72 24.76 10.03
CA GLY A 136 -19.22 26.11 10.29
C GLY A 136 -18.16 27.23 10.26
N TYR A 137 -16.87 26.92 10.12
CA TYR A 137 -15.84 27.92 9.90
C TYR A 137 -15.88 28.44 8.45
N GLY A 138 -15.46 29.71 8.27
CA GLY A 138 -15.27 30.29 6.93
C GLY A 138 -14.15 29.57 6.16
N GLY A 139 -14.17 29.67 4.82
CA GLY A 139 -13.18 29.02 3.98
C GLY A 139 -11.74 29.49 4.22
N GLY A 140 -10.79 28.56 4.16
CA GLY A 140 -9.35 28.81 4.24
C GLY A 140 -8.61 28.20 3.04
N PHE A 141 -7.54 28.87 2.58
CA PHE A 141 -6.75 28.40 1.43
C PHE A 141 -6.06 27.05 1.65
N PRO A 142 -5.40 26.77 2.80
CA PRO A 142 -4.82 25.45 3.06
C PRO A 142 -5.89 24.36 3.14
N ASP A 143 -6.93 24.57 3.97
CA ASP A 143 -7.97 23.56 4.25
C ASP A 143 -8.81 23.24 3.01
N SER A 144 -9.22 24.27 2.26
CA SER A 144 -9.99 24.07 1.03
C SER A 144 -9.18 23.33 -0.03
N GLY A 145 -7.89 23.68 -0.20
CA GLY A 145 -7.02 22.97 -1.13
C GLY A 145 -6.84 21.52 -0.74
N LEU A 146 -6.52 21.27 0.53
CA LEU A 146 -6.28 19.92 1.04
C LEU A 146 -7.54 19.03 0.95
N ALA A 147 -8.72 19.58 1.27
CA ALA A 147 -10.00 18.87 1.10
C ALA A 147 -10.30 18.56 -0.38
N MET A 148 -10.02 19.50 -1.29
CA MET A 148 -10.19 19.28 -2.72
C MET A 148 -9.26 18.18 -3.26
N ASP A 149 -8.01 18.15 -2.81
CA ASP A 149 -7.06 17.10 -3.19
C ASP A 149 -7.47 15.74 -2.62
N ALA A 150 -7.97 15.70 -1.38
CA ALA A 150 -8.51 14.47 -0.79
C ALA A 150 -9.68 13.89 -1.60
N LEU A 151 -10.64 14.72 -1.99
CA LEU A 151 -11.77 14.28 -2.82
C LEU A 151 -11.32 13.83 -4.21
N ARG A 152 -10.35 14.54 -4.81
CA ARG A 152 -9.75 14.19 -6.10
C ARG A 152 -9.06 12.82 -6.03
N VAL A 153 -8.25 12.60 -5.00
CA VAL A 153 -7.55 11.32 -4.77
C VAL A 153 -8.54 10.18 -4.52
N ALA A 154 -9.64 10.43 -3.80
CA ALA A 154 -10.72 9.46 -3.61
C ALA A 154 -11.55 9.15 -4.88
N GLY A 155 -11.28 9.83 -6.00
CA GLY A 155 -12.04 9.68 -7.25
C GLY A 155 -13.47 10.23 -7.15
N VAL A 156 -13.74 11.11 -6.19
CA VAL A 156 -14.96 11.91 -6.11
C VAL A 156 -14.76 13.12 -7.02
N ASN A 157 -15.80 13.51 -7.78
CA ASN A 157 -15.75 14.70 -8.62
C ASN A 157 -16.32 15.92 -7.87
N PRO A 158 -15.50 16.68 -7.08
CA PRO A 158 -16.01 17.82 -6.35
C PRO A 158 -16.36 18.97 -7.31
N PRO A 159 -17.26 19.89 -6.92
CA PRO A 159 -17.50 21.12 -7.68
C PRO A 159 -16.28 22.06 -7.59
N VAL A 160 -15.27 21.82 -8.43
CA VAL A 160 -13.98 22.55 -8.44
C VAL A 160 -14.09 24.04 -8.77
N SER A 161 -15.19 24.46 -9.42
CA SER A 161 -15.39 25.84 -9.86
C SER A 161 -15.39 26.84 -8.71
N ALA A 162 -15.95 26.48 -7.55
CA ALA A 162 -15.95 27.33 -6.36
C ALA A 162 -14.53 27.55 -5.86
N TYR A 163 -13.73 26.49 -5.76
CA TYR A 163 -12.34 26.54 -5.33
C TYR A 163 -11.45 27.29 -6.34
N PHE A 164 -11.58 27.07 -7.64
CA PHE A 164 -10.77 27.78 -8.64
C PHE A 164 -11.09 29.28 -8.70
N ASN A 165 -12.36 29.66 -8.56
CA ASN A 165 -12.73 31.07 -8.43
C ASN A 165 -12.15 31.67 -7.14
N LEU A 166 -12.10 30.88 -6.06
CA LEU A 166 -11.49 31.24 -4.78
C LEU A 166 -10.03 31.61 -4.96
N THR A 167 -9.25 30.69 -5.53
CA THR A 167 -7.80 30.83 -5.68
C THR A 167 -7.49 31.99 -6.62
N ALA A 168 -8.28 32.18 -7.68
CA ALA A 168 -8.14 33.30 -8.60
C ALA A 168 -8.41 34.64 -7.90
N SER A 169 -9.48 34.73 -7.10
CA SER A 169 -9.81 35.93 -6.34
C SER A 169 -8.77 36.27 -5.26
N GLY A 170 -8.16 35.26 -4.65
CA GLY A 170 -7.08 35.41 -3.66
C GLY A 170 -5.85 36.10 -4.23
N GLN A 171 -5.52 35.82 -5.50
CA GLN A 171 -4.43 36.49 -6.23
C GLN A 171 -4.86 37.84 -6.85
N GLY A 172 -6.17 38.07 -7.02
CA GLY A 172 -6.76 39.19 -7.76
C GLY A 172 -6.52 40.62 -7.23
N ASN A 173 -5.81 40.80 -6.10
CA ASN A 173 -5.47 42.10 -5.51
C ASN A 173 -3.98 42.48 -5.67
N GLY A 174 -3.28 41.92 -6.66
CA GLY A 174 -1.84 42.09 -6.83
C GLY A 174 -0.99 41.13 -5.98
N ASN A 175 -1.66 40.24 -5.23
CA ASN A 175 -1.01 39.15 -4.52
C ASN A 175 -0.65 38.04 -5.50
N GLN A 176 0.61 37.63 -5.52
CA GLN A 176 1.06 36.51 -6.37
C GLN A 176 0.97 35.16 -5.65
N GLY A 177 0.56 35.12 -4.37
CA GLY A 177 0.33 33.90 -3.58
C GLY A 177 -0.93 34.02 -2.71
N TRP A 178 -1.06 33.16 -1.70
CA TRP A 178 -2.24 33.08 -0.83
C TRP A 178 -1.89 33.25 0.66
N SER A 179 -2.80 33.86 1.43
CA SER A 179 -2.63 34.14 2.86
C SER A 179 -3.19 33.01 3.74
N TYR A 180 -2.86 33.00 5.03
CA TYR A 180 -3.39 32.02 6.00
C TYR A 180 -4.63 32.53 6.76
N TRP A 181 -4.78 33.85 6.97
CA TRP A 181 -5.82 34.45 7.83
C TRP A 181 -6.63 35.56 7.14
N GLY A 182 -7.97 35.55 7.32
CA GLY A 182 -8.80 36.78 7.24
C GLY A 182 -10.24 36.63 6.74
N GLY A 183 -11.19 36.22 7.59
CA GLY A 183 -12.60 36.10 7.18
C GLY A 183 -12.79 35.10 6.04
N VAL A 184 -13.89 35.19 5.28
CA VAL A 184 -14.19 34.17 4.25
C VAL A 184 -13.06 33.96 3.24
N LEU A 185 -12.09 34.89 3.05
CA LEU A 185 -11.03 34.71 2.04
C LEU A 185 -9.65 35.32 2.26
N GLY A 186 -9.37 36.13 3.28
CA GLY A 186 -8.03 36.67 3.55
C GLY A 186 -7.34 37.38 2.37
N SER A 187 -8.06 37.72 1.30
CA SER A 187 -7.52 38.13 -0.01
C SER A 187 -6.88 39.52 0.01
N THR A 188 -7.02 40.23 1.13
CA THR A 188 -6.41 41.53 1.41
C THR A 188 -5.19 41.41 2.34
N LYS A 189 -4.85 40.20 2.78
CA LYS A 189 -3.66 39.94 3.62
C LYS A 189 -2.48 39.49 2.77
N PRO A 190 -1.24 39.72 3.27
CA PRO A 190 -0.05 39.24 2.60
C PRO A 190 -0.07 37.72 2.43
N PRO A 191 0.42 37.20 1.30
CA PRO A 191 0.60 35.77 1.10
C PRO A 191 1.68 35.21 2.02
N VAL A 192 1.55 33.94 2.37
CA VAL A 192 2.51 33.17 3.20
C VAL A 192 2.85 31.83 2.53
N ILE A 193 4.00 31.27 2.87
CA ILE A 193 4.54 30.05 2.23
C ILE A 193 3.56 28.89 2.37
N LEU A 194 3.08 28.58 3.57
CA LEU A 194 2.24 27.39 3.80
C LEU A 194 1.01 27.38 2.89
N SER A 195 0.18 28.42 2.95
CA SER A 195 -1.02 28.52 2.09
C SER A 195 -0.66 28.51 0.61
N THR A 196 0.43 29.17 0.23
CA THR A 196 0.82 29.26 -1.17
C THR A 196 1.29 27.93 -1.73
N ALA A 197 2.17 27.25 -1.00
CA ALA A 197 2.70 25.95 -1.36
C ALA A 197 1.61 24.87 -1.42
N SER A 198 0.68 24.86 -0.46
CA SER A 198 -0.48 23.96 -0.49
C SER A 198 -1.32 24.17 -1.76
N ASN A 199 -1.63 25.41 -2.13
CA ASN A 199 -2.44 25.70 -3.32
C ASN A 199 -1.70 25.40 -4.62
N ILE A 200 -0.39 25.68 -4.71
CA ILE A 200 0.42 25.28 -5.86
C ILE A 200 0.30 23.77 -6.08
N THR A 201 0.55 22.97 -5.03
CA THR A 201 0.53 21.50 -5.10
C THR A 201 -0.80 20.99 -5.66
N VAL A 202 -1.91 21.43 -5.04
CA VAL A 202 -3.25 20.95 -5.40
C VAL A 202 -3.68 21.41 -6.79
N LEU A 203 -3.43 22.67 -7.15
CA LEU A 203 -3.77 23.18 -8.48
C LEU A 203 -2.92 22.53 -9.57
N SER A 204 -1.66 22.19 -9.28
CA SER A 204 -0.81 21.41 -10.18
C SER A 204 -1.38 20.01 -10.44
N HIS A 205 -1.88 19.32 -9.41
CA HIS A 205 -2.56 18.03 -9.62
C HIS A 205 -3.82 18.18 -10.49
N PHE A 206 -4.67 19.17 -10.23
CA PHE A 206 -5.85 19.41 -11.08
C PHE A 206 -5.50 19.78 -12.53
N TYR A 207 -4.39 20.50 -12.74
CA TYR A 207 -3.90 20.78 -14.09
C TYR A 207 -3.50 19.49 -14.82
N GLN A 208 -2.81 18.57 -14.14
CA GLN A 208 -2.47 17.25 -14.69
C GLN A 208 -3.73 16.41 -14.99
N ASP A 209 -4.80 16.60 -14.21
CA ASP A 209 -6.12 16.01 -14.44
C ASP A 209 -6.93 16.73 -15.55
N GLY A 210 -6.32 17.70 -16.26
CA GLY A 210 -6.89 18.38 -17.43
C GLY A 210 -7.61 19.71 -17.15
N GLN A 211 -7.58 20.22 -15.92
CA GLN A 211 -8.16 21.52 -15.56
C GLN A 211 -7.23 22.68 -15.93
N ASN A 212 -7.04 22.91 -17.22
CA ASN A 212 -6.00 23.83 -17.73
C ASN A 212 -6.16 25.30 -17.32
N SER A 213 -7.31 25.71 -16.78
CA SER A 213 -7.61 27.12 -16.39
C SER A 213 -6.86 27.61 -15.14
N VAL A 214 -6.11 26.74 -14.46
CA VAL A 214 -5.37 27.07 -13.23
C VAL A 214 -3.89 27.38 -13.49
N ASP A 215 -3.40 27.19 -14.73
CA ASP A 215 -2.00 27.33 -15.16
C ASP A 215 -1.35 28.65 -14.72
N THR A 216 -2.05 29.76 -14.95
CA THR A 216 -1.60 31.11 -14.67
C THR A 216 -1.50 31.35 -13.18
N GLN A 217 -2.40 30.74 -12.39
CA GLN A 217 -2.42 30.88 -10.94
C GLN A 217 -1.22 30.15 -10.32
N VAL A 218 -0.96 28.92 -10.77
CA VAL A 218 0.19 28.12 -10.36
C VAL A 218 1.49 28.84 -10.71
N THR A 219 1.63 29.30 -11.95
CA THR A 219 2.86 29.96 -12.42
C THR A 219 3.17 31.25 -11.63
N ARG A 220 2.15 32.07 -11.32
CA ARG A 220 2.32 33.28 -10.49
C ARG A 220 2.74 32.94 -9.07
N ALA A 221 2.12 31.92 -8.48
CA ALA A 221 2.43 31.48 -7.12
C ALA A 221 3.82 30.85 -7.00
N ALA A 222 4.23 30.04 -7.97
CA ALA A 222 5.58 29.50 -8.02
C ALA A 222 6.61 30.62 -8.15
N ASN A 223 6.38 31.62 -9.02
CA ASN A 223 7.25 32.81 -9.10
C ASN A 223 7.35 33.55 -7.77
N TRP A 224 6.22 33.77 -7.10
CA TRP A 224 6.21 34.37 -5.77
C TRP A 224 7.01 33.56 -4.75
N LEU A 225 6.86 32.24 -4.77
CA LEU A 225 7.55 31.34 -3.84
C LEU A 225 9.07 31.39 -4.05
N LEU A 226 9.54 31.48 -5.30
CA LEU A 226 10.97 31.69 -5.59
C LEU A 226 11.53 33.00 -5.00
N THR A 227 10.69 34.03 -4.81
CA THR A 227 11.14 35.27 -4.12
C THR A 227 11.39 35.09 -2.63
N LYS A 228 10.97 33.95 -2.05
CA LYS A 228 11.15 33.62 -0.63
C LYS A 228 12.42 32.83 -0.34
N THR A 229 13.13 32.39 -1.38
CA THR A 229 14.43 31.72 -1.26
C THR A 229 15.46 32.69 -0.67
N GLN A 230 16.23 32.22 0.30
CA GLN A 230 17.34 32.93 0.93
C GLN A 230 18.68 32.50 0.31
N GLY A 231 19.76 33.23 0.60
CA GLY A 231 21.08 32.98 -0.01
C GLY A 231 21.71 31.61 0.35
N ASP A 232 21.23 30.96 1.40
CA ASP A 232 21.63 29.62 1.85
C ASP A 232 20.64 28.53 1.43
N GLY A 233 19.68 28.83 0.54
CA GLY A 233 18.74 27.87 -0.04
C GLY A 233 17.46 27.64 0.76
N ARG A 234 17.34 28.15 1.99
CA ARG A 234 16.09 28.02 2.76
C ARG A 234 14.96 28.89 2.20
N PHE A 235 13.72 28.50 2.47
CA PHE A 235 12.54 29.32 2.21
C PHE A 235 11.93 29.83 3.52
N THR A 236 11.73 31.15 3.62
CA THR A 236 11.20 31.81 4.82
C THR A 236 10.17 32.88 4.47
N ASP A 237 9.13 33.04 5.30
CA ASP A 237 8.19 34.14 5.13
C ASP A 237 8.85 35.48 5.50
N HIS A 238 9.73 35.46 6.50
CA HIS A 238 10.58 36.57 6.93
C HIS A 238 12.04 36.14 7.05
N SER A 239 12.98 37.01 6.62
CA SER A 239 14.42 36.72 6.65
C SER A 239 15.01 36.35 8.02
N ALA A 240 14.31 36.67 9.12
CA ALA A 240 14.70 36.37 10.50
C ALA A 240 14.19 35.02 11.01
N ASP A 241 13.39 34.29 10.23
CA ASP A 241 12.83 32.99 10.64
C ASP A 241 13.97 31.97 10.79
N THR A 242 14.12 31.43 12.00
CA THR A 242 15.08 30.34 12.33
C THR A 242 14.32 29.03 12.47
N GLY A 243 14.84 27.92 11.92
CA GLY A 243 14.15 26.63 11.93
C GLY A 243 13.19 26.45 10.74
N SER A 244 13.70 26.73 9.53
CA SER A 244 12.93 26.77 8.29
C SER A 244 12.92 25.43 7.54
N GLU A 245 13.29 24.32 8.15
CA GLU A 245 13.37 23.00 7.51
C GLU A 245 11.98 22.59 6.99
N ARG A 246 10.95 22.71 7.84
CA ARG A 246 9.56 22.43 7.47
C ARG A 246 9.09 23.31 6.31
N THR A 247 9.28 24.63 6.40
CA THR A 247 8.84 25.57 5.35
C THR A 247 9.60 25.37 4.05
N THR A 248 10.88 25.03 4.13
CA THR A 248 11.73 24.72 2.96
C THR A 248 11.28 23.44 2.28
N ALA A 249 11.04 22.36 3.03
CA ALA A 249 10.52 21.12 2.47
C ALA A 249 9.13 21.30 1.85
N THR A 250 8.23 22.04 2.50
CA THR A 250 6.91 22.37 1.93
C THR A 250 7.01 23.17 0.64
N ALA A 251 7.91 24.18 0.59
CA ALA A 251 8.13 24.97 -0.62
C ALA A 251 8.74 24.14 -1.75
N TYR A 252 9.71 23.26 -1.42
CA TYR A 252 10.33 22.33 -2.37
C TYR A 252 9.28 21.44 -3.03
N LEU A 253 8.43 20.77 -2.23
CA LEU A 253 7.42 19.84 -2.75
C LEU A 253 6.39 20.56 -3.65
N ALA A 254 6.03 21.80 -3.30
CA ALA A 254 5.13 22.60 -4.13
C ALA A 254 5.76 22.99 -5.48
N LEU A 255 7.02 23.45 -5.48
CA LEU A 255 7.74 23.77 -6.71
C LEU A 255 7.99 22.53 -7.56
N GLN A 256 8.25 21.39 -6.94
CA GLN A 256 8.35 20.09 -7.61
C GLN A 256 7.02 19.71 -8.27
N ALA A 257 5.88 19.86 -7.58
CA ALA A 257 4.56 19.61 -8.16
C ALA A 257 4.26 20.53 -9.36
N ALA A 258 4.59 21.83 -9.26
CA ALA A 258 4.50 22.76 -10.39
C ALA A 258 5.38 22.33 -11.56
N GLY A 259 6.60 21.86 -11.27
CA GLY A 259 7.52 21.32 -12.25
C GLY A 259 7.00 20.07 -12.96
N ASN A 260 6.44 19.12 -12.21
CA ASN A 260 5.82 17.91 -12.74
C ASN A 260 4.60 18.22 -13.61
N ALA A 261 3.90 19.33 -13.35
CA ALA A 261 2.82 19.83 -14.18
C ALA A 261 3.30 20.63 -15.42
N GLY A 262 4.61 20.86 -15.58
CA GLY A 262 5.16 21.69 -16.65
C GLY A 262 4.89 23.20 -16.46
N LEU A 263 4.59 23.63 -15.23
CA LEU A 263 4.21 25.00 -14.86
C LEU A 263 5.28 25.71 -14.01
N ALA A 264 6.43 25.07 -13.78
CA ALA A 264 7.52 25.68 -13.03
C ALA A 264 8.16 26.86 -13.79
N PRO A 265 8.34 28.02 -13.14
CA PRO A 265 9.05 29.14 -13.73
C PRO A 265 10.56 28.88 -13.83
N GLN A 266 11.24 29.69 -14.66
CA GLN A 266 12.70 29.65 -14.80
C GLN A 266 13.40 29.87 -13.44
N GLY A 267 14.46 29.10 -13.17
CA GLY A 267 15.22 29.16 -11.91
C GLY A 267 14.68 28.26 -10.79
N THR A 268 13.57 27.54 -11.04
CA THR A 268 13.04 26.55 -10.08
C THR A 268 14.02 25.41 -9.83
N ASP A 269 14.71 24.94 -10.86
CA ASP A 269 15.77 23.93 -10.79
C ASP A 269 16.88 24.31 -9.81
N ILE A 270 17.42 25.53 -9.94
CA ILE A 270 18.46 26.06 -9.06
C ILE A 270 17.95 26.18 -7.62
N ALA A 271 16.72 26.66 -7.45
CA ALA A 271 16.12 26.82 -6.12
C ALA A 271 15.87 25.47 -5.43
N LEU A 272 15.47 24.44 -6.17
CA LEU A 272 15.31 23.07 -5.66
C LEU A 272 16.67 22.48 -5.25
N GLU A 273 17.73 22.64 -6.07
CA GLU A 273 19.09 22.20 -5.73
C GLU A 273 19.60 22.84 -4.43
N GLN A 274 19.40 24.15 -4.29
CA GLN A 274 19.80 24.90 -3.09
C GLN A 274 18.99 24.49 -1.86
N ALA A 275 17.68 24.29 -2.01
CA ALA A 275 16.82 23.82 -0.91
C ALA A 275 17.16 22.40 -0.46
N ALA A 276 17.42 21.49 -1.41
CA ALA A 276 17.89 20.14 -1.12
C ALA A 276 19.22 20.17 -0.34
N SER A 277 20.18 20.99 -0.80
CA SER A 277 21.47 21.18 -0.12
C SER A 277 21.30 21.75 1.29
N PHE A 278 20.40 22.71 1.46
CA PHE A 278 20.05 23.24 2.77
C PHE A 278 19.49 22.14 3.67
N LEU A 279 18.45 21.42 3.25
CA LEU A 279 17.82 20.37 4.04
C LEU A 279 18.85 19.30 4.44
N LEU A 280 19.68 18.84 3.50
CA LEU A 280 20.74 17.88 3.78
C LEU A 280 21.72 18.40 4.86
N SER A 281 22.14 19.66 4.77
CA SER A 281 23.03 20.27 5.77
C SER A 281 22.43 20.40 7.17
N ARG A 282 21.10 20.24 7.28
CA ARG A 282 20.33 20.36 8.52
C ARG A 282 19.90 19.02 9.10
N GLN A 283 20.15 17.91 8.41
CA GLN A 283 19.88 16.58 8.96
C GLN A 283 20.78 16.35 10.17
N ALA A 284 20.18 15.98 11.29
CA ALA A 284 20.93 15.63 12.48
C ALA A 284 21.60 14.25 12.32
N ILE A 285 22.62 13.96 13.14
CA ILE A 285 23.34 12.67 13.12
C ILE A 285 22.40 11.49 13.38
N ASN A 286 21.32 11.72 14.13
CA ASN A 286 20.30 10.70 14.38
C ASN A 286 19.37 10.47 13.19
N GLY A 287 19.54 11.17 12.06
CA GLY A 287 18.72 11.06 10.85
C GLY A 287 17.51 11.98 10.79
N SER A 288 17.17 12.67 11.89
CA SER A 288 15.98 13.52 11.96
C SER A 288 16.19 14.94 11.44
N TRP A 289 15.08 15.63 11.18
CA TRP A 289 15.03 17.09 11.13
C TRP A 289 14.27 17.62 12.33
N ASN A 290 14.97 18.37 13.18
CA ASN A 290 14.44 19.01 14.39
C ASN A 290 13.81 18.05 15.41
N ASP A 291 14.19 16.76 15.42
CA ASP A 291 13.58 15.71 16.25
C ASP A 291 12.03 15.68 16.15
N ASP A 292 11.50 16.06 14.99
CA ASP A 292 10.07 16.18 14.70
C ASP A 292 9.68 15.26 13.55
N ALA A 293 8.78 14.31 13.80
CA ALA A 293 8.40 13.31 12.80
C ALA A 293 7.76 13.93 11.55
N TYR A 294 6.92 14.95 11.71
CA TYR A 294 6.29 15.63 10.58
C TYR A 294 7.32 16.33 9.69
N THR A 295 8.26 17.06 10.28
CA THR A 295 9.32 17.75 9.54
C THR A 295 10.31 16.75 8.92
N THR A 296 10.64 15.67 9.63
CA THR A 296 11.49 14.58 9.11
C THR A 296 10.85 13.90 7.90
N ALA A 297 9.57 13.58 7.97
CA ALA A 297 8.82 12.98 6.86
C ALA A 297 8.74 13.93 5.64
N LEU A 298 8.44 15.22 5.86
CA LEU A 298 8.44 16.22 4.79
C LEU A 298 9.81 16.34 4.11
N ALA A 299 10.89 16.41 4.89
CA ALA A 299 12.25 16.50 4.36
C ALA A 299 12.60 15.23 3.56
N LEU A 300 12.29 14.04 4.10
CA LEU A 300 12.51 12.76 3.42
C LEU A 300 11.84 12.70 2.03
N ARG A 301 10.63 13.26 1.88
CA ARG A 301 9.94 13.33 0.58
C ARG A 301 10.63 14.21 -0.48
N THR A 302 11.54 15.10 -0.08
CA THR A 302 12.28 15.95 -1.03
C THR A 302 13.42 15.18 -1.74
N PHE A 303 13.88 14.09 -1.13
CA PHE A 303 14.88 13.23 -1.73
C PHE A 303 14.29 12.40 -2.88
N PRO A 304 15.08 12.00 -3.88
CA PRO A 304 14.61 11.17 -4.98
C PRO A 304 13.99 9.85 -4.49
N ALA A 305 12.88 9.46 -5.11
CA ALA A 305 12.19 8.20 -4.88
C ALA A 305 12.89 7.09 -5.67
N THR A 306 14.06 6.64 -5.19
CA THR A 306 14.63 5.35 -5.61
C THR A 306 14.23 4.29 -4.59
N VAL A 307 13.70 3.17 -5.09
CA VAL A 307 13.39 1.99 -4.27
C VAL A 307 14.70 1.53 -3.64
N MET A 308 14.73 1.43 -2.32
CA MET A 308 15.82 0.78 -1.61
C MET A 308 15.63 -0.74 -1.68
N SER A 309 16.73 -1.48 -1.77
CA SER A 309 16.69 -2.94 -1.68
C SER A 309 16.15 -3.36 -0.31
N ASP A 310 15.34 -4.41 -0.30
CA ASP A 310 14.74 -5.07 0.86
C ASP A 310 14.79 -6.56 0.48
N ALA A 311 15.86 -7.23 0.88
CA ALA A 311 16.20 -8.56 0.36
C ALA A 311 15.41 -9.68 1.02
N ASP A 312 14.95 -9.49 2.25
CA ASP A 312 14.15 -10.46 3.01
C ASP A 312 12.65 -10.14 3.02
N ASN A 313 12.24 -9.07 2.33
CA ASN A 313 10.86 -8.65 2.10
C ASN A 313 10.06 -8.38 3.39
N ASP A 314 10.72 -8.04 4.49
CA ASP A 314 10.04 -7.73 5.74
C ASP A 314 9.52 -6.27 5.82
N GLY A 315 9.86 -5.49 4.79
CA GLY A 315 9.43 -4.12 4.60
C GLY A 315 10.32 -3.07 5.27
N ILE A 316 11.52 -3.46 5.73
CA ILE A 316 12.60 -2.57 6.15
C ILE A 316 13.73 -2.66 5.14
N PRO A 317 14.13 -1.55 4.50
CA PRO A 317 15.21 -1.62 3.53
C PRO A 317 16.56 -2.05 4.12
N ASP A 318 17.37 -2.78 3.35
CA ASP A 318 18.69 -3.32 3.73
C ASP A 318 19.66 -2.26 4.31
N ALA A 319 19.52 -1.02 3.84
CA ALA A 319 20.34 0.10 4.32
C ALA A 319 19.87 0.67 5.67
N VAL A 320 18.61 0.44 6.03
CA VAL A 320 17.95 0.87 7.28
C VAL A 320 18.17 -0.17 8.38
N GLU A 321 18.09 -1.43 8.02
CA GLU A 321 18.27 -2.63 8.84
C GLU A 321 19.40 -2.50 9.91
N PRO A 322 20.68 -2.22 9.56
CA PRO A 322 21.74 -2.05 10.56
C PRO A 322 21.56 -0.84 11.49
N LEU A 323 20.81 0.17 11.08
CA LEU A 323 20.56 1.38 11.87
C LEU A 323 19.51 1.14 12.95
N VAL A 324 18.62 0.17 12.72
CA VAL A 324 17.53 -0.18 13.62
C VAL A 324 17.78 -1.47 14.40
N GLY A 325 18.80 -2.25 14.01
CA GLY A 325 19.29 -3.41 14.75
C GLY A 325 18.71 -4.75 14.27
N THR A 326 18.34 -4.82 12.99
CA THR A 326 17.84 -5.99 12.26
C THR A 326 18.89 -6.50 11.25
N ASP A 327 18.70 -7.71 10.72
CA ASP A 327 19.62 -8.37 9.78
C ASP A 327 19.06 -8.39 8.34
N PRO A 328 19.72 -7.71 7.36
CA PRO A 328 19.20 -7.53 5.99
C PRO A 328 18.91 -8.80 5.17
N ASN A 329 19.11 -9.99 5.75
CA ASN A 329 18.90 -11.28 5.09
C ASN A 329 17.94 -12.16 5.90
N GLN A 330 17.25 -11.62 6.90
CA GLN A 330 16.35 -12.35 7.78
C GLN A 330 15.16 -11.48 8.12
N ALA A 331 13.96 -11.91 7.73
CA ALA A 331 12.72 -11.21 8.02
C ALA A 331 12.46 -11.05 9.53
N ASP A 332 13.00 -9.99 10.12
CA ASP A 332 13.11 -9.82 11.57
C ASP A 332 12.76 -8.42 12.07
N GLY A 333 12.29 -7.55 11.17
CA GLY A 333 11.67 -6.24 11.43
C GLY A 333 10.47 -6.29 12.38
N TRP A 334 9.81 -7.44 12.54
CA TRP A 334 8.80 -7.63 13.59
C TRP A 334 9.37 -7.43 15.00
N LYS A 335 10.69 -7.62 15.21
CA LYS A 335 11.38 -7.39 16.49
C LYS A 335 11.45 -5.91 16.85
N LEU A 336 11.29 -5.01 15.87
CA LEU A 336 11.33 -3.57 16.06
C LEU A 336 10.03 -2.96 16.56
N GLN A 337 9.00 -3.79 16.81
CA GLN A 337 7.77 -3.38 17.47
C GLN A 337 8.03 -2.36 18.59
N PRO A 338 7.62 -1.06 18.44
CA PRO A 338 7.58 -0.18 19.59
C PRO A 338 6.51 -0.71 20.54
N GLN A 339 6.95 -1.48 21.52
CA GLN A 339 6.47 -1.36 22.88
C GLN A 339 7.25 -0.18 23.48
N ASN A 340 6.58 0.96 23.65
CA ASN A 340 6.88 2.02 24.64
C ASN A 340 8.36 2.37 25.00
N GLY A 341 9.33 2.17 24.11
CA GLY A 341 10.74 2.27 24.44
C GLY A 341 11.20 1.16 25.38
N LEU A 342 11.69 0.05 24.83
CA LEU A 342 12.35 -1.01 25.58
C LEU A 342 13.52 -1.58 24.76
N THR A 343 14.75 -1.13 25.00
CA THR A 343 15.64 -1.94 25.85
C THR A 343 14.83 -2.86 26.75
N ALA A 344 14.81 -4.16 26.41
CA ALA A 344 14.39 -5.29 27.25
C ALA A 344 13.99 -4.95 28.71
N THR A 345 12.75 -4.52 28.92
CA THR A 345 12.00 -4.87 30.14
C THR A 345 10.56 -5.09 29.73
N PRO A 346 9.97 -6.28 29.96
CA PRO A 346 8.61 -6.62 29.50
C PRO A 346 7.61 -5.53 29.90
N ASN A 347 6.52 -5.39 29.13
CA ASN A 347 5.31 -4.66 29.55
C ASN A 347 5.19 -4.77 31.09
N PRO A 348 5.10 -3.66 31.86
CA PRO A 348 5.08 -3.72 33.32
C PRO A 348 3.96 -4.64 33.88
N THR A 349 2.96 -4.98 33.05
CA THR A 349 1.90 -5.96 33.36
C THR A 349 2.08 -7.32 32.68
N GLY A 350 2.98 -7.44 31.70
CA GLY A 350 3.30 -8.64 30.94
C GLY A 350 2.33 -8.99 29.82
N LEU A 351 1.17 -8.33 29.70
CA LEU A 351 0.11 -8.66 28.74
C LEU A 351 0.48 -8.24 27.30
N GLN A 352 0.45 -9.15 26.35
CA GLN A 352 0.77 -8.87 24.95
C GLN A 352 0.16 -9.90 24.00
N SER A 353 0.19 -9.60 22.71
CA SER A 353 -0.17 -10.51 21.62
C SER A 353 0.64 -10.16 20.37
N SER A 354 0.86 -11.13 19.51
CA SER A 354 1.40 -10.88 18.18
C SER A 354 0.39 -10.13 17.32
N PRO A 355 0.85 -9.22 16.45
CA PRO A 355 0.02 -8.62 15.41
C PRO A 355 -0.64 -9.69 14.52
N VAL A 356 -1.83 -9.41 14.03
CA VAL A 356 -2.53 -10.30 13.10
C VAL A 356 -2.21 -9.88 11.67
N ILE A 357 -1.31 -10.58 11.00
CA ILE A 357 -1.04 -10.37 9.57
C ILE A 357 -1.30 -11.69 8.89
N THR A 358 -2.26 -11.70 7.96
CA THR A 358 -2.75 -12.92 7.32
C THR A 358 -3.49 -12.59 6.04
N GLU A 359 -3.60 -13.58 5.17
CA GLU A 359 -4.43 -13.51 3.97
C GLU A 359 -5.61 -14.49 4.05
N ALA A 360 -6.62 -14.28 3.20
CA ALA A 360 -7.76 -15.18 3.05
C ALA A 360 -8.30 -15.14 1.62
N LEU A 361 -8.96 -16.22 1.18
CA LEU A 361 -9.64 -16.25 -0.11
C LEU A 361 -11.08 -15.74 -0.02
N VAL A 362 -11.54 -15.03 -1.05
CA VAL A 362 -12.96 -14.72 -1.21
C VAL A 362 -13.77 -16.03 -1.26
N ASN A 363 -14.86 -16.06 -0.49
CA ASN A 363 -15.80 -17.16 -0.33
C ASN A 363 -15.21 -18.45 0.28
N ALA A 364 -13.96 -18.44 0.74
CA ALA A 364 -13.39 -19.56 1.50
C ALA A 364 -13.63 -19.39 3.00
N ALA A 365 -13.65 -20.51 3.72
CA ALA A 365 -13.65 -20.47 5.18
C ALA A 365 -12.30 -19.95 5.67
N PHE A 366 -12.34 -18.94 6.54
CA PHE A 366 -11.19 -18.33 7.18
C PHE A 366 -11.27 -18.50 8.69
N SER A 367 -10.15 -18.85 9.32
CA SER A 367 -10.04 -18.95 10.77
C SER A 367 -8.61 -18.65 11.20
N TYR A 368 -8.43 -17.60 11.99
CA TYR A 368 -7.15 -17.18 12.53
C TYR A 368 -7.21 -17.14 14.07
N PRO A 369 -6.35 -17.92 14.77
CA PRO A 369 -6.32 -17.94 16.21
C PRO A 369 -5.64 -16.71 16.79
N LEU A 370 -6.26 -16.11 17.81
CA LEU A 370 -5.67 -15.02 18.57
C LEU A 370 -5.03 -15.56 19.84
N THR A 371 -3.79 -15.14 20.10
CA THR A 371 -3.02 -15.60 21.27
C THR A 371 -2.76 -14.43 22.22
N ALA A 372 -2.88 -14.67 23.52
CA ALA A 372 -2.53 -13.71 24.55
C ALA A 372 -1.39 -14.28 25.41
N ILE A 373 -0.38 -13.48 25.69
CA ILE A 373 0.81 -13.85 26.46
C ILE A 373 0.94 -12.90 27.64
N GLY A 374 1.22 -13.45 28.83
CA GLY A 374 1.36 -12.69 30.09
C GLY A 374 0.06 -12.02 30.55
N GLY A 375 0.15 -11.11 31.53
CA GLY A 375 -1.03 -10.58 32.23
C GLY A 375 -1.68 -11.62 33.17
N THR A 376 -2.90 -11.34 33.63
CA THR A 376 -3.66 -12.28 34.48
C THR A 376 -4.74 -13.02 33.67
N PRO A 377 -4.76 -14.35 33.65
CA PRO A 377 -5.74 -15.13 32.89
C PRO A 377 -7.21 -14.77 33.13
N ASP A 378 -8.03 -15.20 32.17
CA ASP A 378 -9.28 -14.62 31.64
C ASP A 378 -9.02 -13.40 30.76
N TYR A 379 -8.87 -13.67 29.45
CA TYR A 379 -8.69 -12.65 28.44
C TYR A 379 -9.98 -12.43 27.66
N THR A 380 -10.26 -11.17 27.34
CA THR A 380 -11.33 -10.78 26.45
C THR A 380 -10.76 -9.99 25.28
N TRP A 381 -11.25 -10.33 24.09
CA TRP A 381 -10.90 -9.64 22.86
C TRP A 381 -12.11 -8.84 22.39
N SER A 382 -11.86 -7.62 21.95
CA SER A 382 -12.90 -6.77 21.37
C SER A 382 -12.37 -6.05 20.15
N PHE A 383 -13.23 -5.79 19.19
CA PHE A 383 -12.90 -4.94 18.07
C PHE A 383 -12.71 -3.51 18.56
N ALA A 384 -11.52 -2.95 18.37
CA ALA A 384 -11.19 -1.59 18.76
C ALA A 384 -11.37 -0.60 17.60
N GLY A 385 -11.33 -1.11 16.36
CA GLY A 385 -11.76 -0.39 15.17
C GLY A 385 -11.09 -0.86 13.87
N GLY A 386 -11.38 -0.17 12.76
CA GLY A 386 -10.87 -0.43 11.41
C GLY A 386 -11.92 -1.14 10.57
N LEU A 387 -11.47 -1.98 9.64
CA LEU A 387 -12.35 -2.83 8.84
C LEU A 387 -12.01 -4.30 9.04
N LEU A 388 -13.03 -5.12 9.30
CA LEU A 388 -12.97 -6.55 9.02
C LEU A 388 -13.60 -6.80 7.64
N PRO A 389 -13.14 -7.81 6.89
CA PRO A 389 -13.81 -8.19 5.66
C PRO A 389 -15.28 -8.55 5.94
N PRO A 390 -16.20 -8.20 5.03
CA PRO A 390 -17.58 -8.68 5.11
C PRO A 390 -17.60 -10.20 5.22
N GLY A 391 -18.26 -10.72 6.27
CA GLY A 391 -18.32 -12.16 6.55
C GLY A 391 -17.27 -12.68 7.53
N VAL A 392 -16.32 -11.84 7.99
CA VAL A 392 -15.37 -12.15 9.07
C VAL A 392 -15.81 -11.50 10.38
N SER A 393 -15.66 -12.22 11.49
CA SER A 393 -16.04 -11.75 12.83
C SER A 393 -15.04 -12.19 13.89
N LEU A 394 -15.02 -11.46 15.01
CA LEU A 394 -14.19 -11.75 16.18
C LEU A 394 -14.98 -12.57 17.22
N SER A 395 -14.39 -13.67 17.69
CA SER A 395 -14.83 -14.35 18.90
C SER A 395 -14.26 -13.65 20.14
N ALA A 396 -15.14 -13.00 20.92
CA ALA A 396 -14.75 -12.24 22.11
C ALA A 396 -14.37 -13.12 23.32
N ALA A 397 -14.60 -14.43 23.23
CA ALA A 397 -14.33 -15.42 24.28
C ALA A 397 -13.53 -16.61 23.71
N ALA A 398 -12.87 -17.36 24.59
CA ALA A 398 -12.03 -18.48 24.18
C ALA A 398 -12.87 -19.61 23.52
N PRO A 399 -12.42 -20.23 22.41
CA PRO A 399 -11.21 -19.89 21.66
C PRO A 399 -11.38 -18.56 20.91
N TRP A 400 -10.42 -17.65 21.10
CA TRP A 400 -10.44 -16.33 20.46
C TRP A 400 -9.98 -16.49 19.02
N LEU A 401 -10.87 -16.17 18.09
CA LEU A 401 -10.69 -16.39 16.67
C LEU A 401 -11.13 -15.14 15.92
N LEU A 402 -10.42 -14.79 14.86
CA LEU A 402 -11.01 -14.10 13.73
C LEU A 402 -11.45 -15.16 12.74
N SER A 403 -12.75 -15.26 12.47
CA SER A 403 -13.27 -16.35 11.64
C SER A 403 -14.49 -15.95 10.83
N GLY A 404 -14.72 -16.67 9.74
CA GLY A 404 -15.91 -16.55 8.91
C GLY A 404 -15.61 -16.84 7.44
N THR A 405 -16.40 -16.25 6.55
CA THR A 405 -16.26 -16.45 5.10
C THR A 405 -16.21 -15.08 4.43
N PRO A 406 -15.03 -14.53 4.13
CA PRO A 406 -14.90 -13.22 3.49
C PRO A 406 -15.63 -13.19 2.15
N THR A 407 -16.50 -12.22 1.88
CA THR A 407 -17.27 -12.18 0.61
C THR A 407 -16.76 -11.16 -0.39
N LYS A 408 -15.73 -10.38 -0.03
CA LYS A 408 -15.22 -9.30 -0.87
C LYS A 408 -13.71 -9.18 -0.77
N ALA A 409 -13.04 -9.24 -1.93
CA ALA A 409 -11.60 -9.00 -2.03
C ALA A 409 -11.25 -7.57 -1.62
N GLY A 410 -10.08 -7.38 -1.01
CA GLY A 410 -9.63 -6.07 -0.55
C GLY A 410 -8.62 -6.16 0.59
N SER A 411 -8.13 -5.00 1.00
CA SER A 411 -7.22 -4.84 2.13
C SER A 411 -7.97 -4.32 3.34
N TYR A 412 -7.91 -5.04 4.46
CA TYR A 412 -8.70 -4.76 5.66
C TYR A 412 -7.78 -4.56 6.87
N PRO A 413 -7.30 -3.32 7.12
CA PRO A 413 -6.60 -3.00 8.35
C PRO A 413 -7.59 -2.87 9.52
N PHE A 414 -7.25 -3.45 10.66
CA PHE A 414 -8.04 -3.37 11.88
C PHE A 414 -7.18 -3.30 13.14
N VAL A 415 -7.81 -2.98 14.26
CA VAL A 415 -7.21 -2.99 15.58
C VAL A 415 -8.14 -3.73 16.53
N LEU A 416 -7.55 -4.64 17.30
CA LEU A 416 -8.22 -5.34 18.38
C LEU A 416 -7.74 -4.78 19.72
N ASN A 417 -8.59 -4.88 20.74
CA ASN A 417 -8.25 -4.63 22.12
C ASN A 417 -8.24 -5.96 22.87
N LEU A 418 -7.09 -6.30 23.46
CA LEU A 418 -6.88 -7.44 24.35
C LEU A 418 -6.92 -6.93 25.78
N LYS A 419 -7.82 -7.51 26.59
CA LYS A 419 -8.00 -7.14 28.00
C LYS A 419 -7.87 -8.37 28.90
N ASP A 420 -7.20 -8.24 30.03
CA ASP A 420 -7.08 -9.28 31.06
C ASP A 420 -8.10 -9.13 32.20
N SER A 421 -8.10 -10.08 33.14
CA SER A 421 -9.08 -10.11 34.25
C SER A 421 -8.91 -8.98 35.28
N GLN A 422 -7.72 -8.37 35.36
CA GLN A 422 -7.47 -7.22 36.22
C GLN A 422 -7.84 -5.89 35.54
N GLY A 423 -8.28 -5.97 34.28
CA GLY A 423 -8.71 -4.82 33.50
C GLY A 423 -7.58 -4.10 32.77
N ILE A 424 -6.39 -4.70 32.73
CA ILE A 424 -5.28 -4.22 31.91
C ILE A 424 -5.62 -4.47 30.44
N SER A 425 -5.39 -3.48 29.59
CA SER A 425 -5.69 -3.54 28.16
C SER A 425 -4.47 -3.16 27.32
N VAL A 426 -4.30 -3.84 26.19
CA VAL A 426 -3.33 -3.53 25.15
C VAL A 426 -4.00 -3.60 23.77
N THR A 427 -3.52 -2.78 22.84
CA THR A 427 -3.99 -2.81 21.45
C THR A 427 -3.16 -3.77 20.62
N VAL A 428 -3.81 -4.47 19.70
CA VAL A 428 -3.19 -5.44 18.79
C VAL A 428 -3.58 -5.05 17.38
N ALA A 429 -2.59 -4.67 16.58
CA ALA A 429 -2.80 -4.29 15.19
C ALA A 429 -3.07 -5.53 14.34
N GLY A 430 -3.90 -5.36 13.30
CA GLY A 430 -4.20 -6.41 12.35
C GLY A 430 -4.34 -5.89 10.92
N TYR A 431 -4.01 -6.76 9.98
CA TYR A 431 -4.18 -6.58 8.55
C TYR A 431 -4.58 -7.93 7.95
N LEU A 432 -5.75 -7.94 7.31
CA LEU A 432 -6.24 -9.11 6.57
C LEU A 432 -6.42 -8.72 5.11
N ARG A 433 -5.65 -9.34 4.22
CA ARG A 433 -5.83 -9.21 2.77
C ARG A 433 -6.75 -10.32 2.28
N VAL A 434 -7.81 -9.96 1.57
CA VAL A 434 -8.73 -10.92 0.95
C VAL A 434 -8.46 -10.96 -0.55
N ILE A 435 -8.03 -12.12 -1.02
CA ILE A 435 -7.61 -12.42 -2.38
C ILE A 435 -8.81 -12.90 -3.20
N ALA A 436 -8.99 -12.33 -4.40
CA ALA A 436 -10.04 -12.76 -5.32
C ALA A 436 -9.72 -14.14 -5.90
N VAL A 437 -10.76 -14.93 -6.21
CA VAL A 437 -10.61 -16.32 -6.70
C VAL A 437 -9.84 -16.41 -8.04
N ASN A 438 -9.68 -15.31 -8.75
CA ASN A 438 -8.97 -15.24 -10.04
C ASN A 438 -7.63 -14.49 -9.98
N ASP A 439 -7.10 -14.23 -8.79
CA ASP A 439 -5.83 -13.54 -8.59
C ASP A 439 -4.66 -14.55 -8.64
N THR A 440 -4.24 -14.93 -9.85
CA THR A 440 -3.19 -15.95 -10.07
C THR A 440 -1.78 -15.37 -10.16
N VAL A 441 -1.59 -14.09 -9.83
CA VAL A 441 -0.32 -13.38 -10.04
C VAL A 441 0.23 -12.74 -8.76
N THR A 442 -0.60 -12.57 -7.72
CA THR A 442 -0.08 -12.11 -6.44
C THR A 442 0.70 -13.23 -5.78
N ASP A 443 1.96 -12.96 -5.48
CA ASP A 443 2.91 -13.83 -4.79
C ASP A 443 3.48 -12.98 -3.64
N THR A 444 2.99 -13.25 -2.43
CA THR A 444 3.16 -12.36 -1.27
C THR A 444 4.52 -12.52 -0.60
N ASP A 445 5.06 -13.74 -0.54
CA ASP A 445 6.39 -14.00 0.02
C ASP A 445 7.50 -14.07 -1.05
N GLY A 446 7.13 -14.11 -2.34
CA GLY A 446 8.04 -14.00 -3.47
C GLY A 446 8.76 -15.30 -3.80
N ASP A 447 8.24 -16.44 -3.34
CA ASP A 447 8.86 -17.75 -3.54
C ASP A 447 8.57 -18.35 -4.94
N GLY A 448 7.62 -17.76 -5.67
CA GLY A 448 7.20 -18.18 -7.00
C GLY A 448 5.87 -18.95 -7.03
N VAL A 449 5.23 -19.22 -5.89
CA VAL A 449 3.86 -19.73 -5.78
C VAL A 449 2.91 -18.54 -5.52
N PRO A 450 1.96 -18.26 -6.42
CA PRO A 450 1.00 -17.19 -6.15
C PRO A 450 0.11 -17.51 -4.95
N SER A 451 -0.12 -16.54 -4.07
CA SER A 451 -0.84 -16.66 -2.79
C SER A 451 -2.30 -17.10 -2.88
N TYR A 452 -2.91 -16.98 -4.06
CA TYR A 452 -4.17 -17.66 -4.32
C TYR A 452 -4.04 -19.19 -4.23
N PHE A 453 -2.98 -19.75 -4.83
CA PHE A 453 -2.69 -21.17 -4.80
C PHE A 453 -2.26 -21.61 -3.40
N GLU A 454 -1.41 -20.83 -2.75
CA GLU A 454 -0.95 -21.17 -1.40
C GLU A 454 -2.12 -21.32 -0.42
N LEU A 455 -3.02 -20.32 -0.37
CA LEU A 455 -4.20 -20.37 0.48
C LEU A 455 -5.20 -21.47 0.09
N ARG A 456 -5.30 -21.79 -1.20
CA ARG A 456 -6.19 -22.86 -1.69
C ARG A 456 -5.71 -24.22 -1.20
N ASP A 457 -4.40 -24.41 -1.18
CA ASP A 457 -3.76 -25.70 -0.92
C ASP A 457 -3.23 -25.83 0.52
N ASN A 458 -3.70 -24.95 1.41
CA ASN A 458 -3.33 -24.87 2.84
C ASN A 458 -1.83 -24.63 3.09
N LEU A 459 -1.15 -24.04 2.13
CA LEU A 459 0.14 -23.40 2.33
C LEU A 459 -0.06 -22.01 2.94
N ASN A 460 1.01 -21.45 3.48
CA ASN A 460 0.99 -20.17 4.14
C ASN A 460 1.61 -19.10 3.23
N PRO A 461 0.81 -18.16 2.69
CA PRO A 461 1.27 -17.17 1.72
C PRO A 461 2.22 -16.10 2.25
N LEU A 462 2.62 -16.23 3.51
CA LEU A 462 3.55 -15.32 4.17
C LEU A 462 4.89 -16.00 4.44
N THR A 463 5.09 -17.24 3.99
CA THR A 463 6.28 -18.04 4.28
C THR A 463 6.65 -18.93 3.10
N ALA A 464 7.82 -18.67 2.51
CA ALA A 464 8.33 -19.43 1.37
C ALA A 464 8.58 -20.93 1.64
N ASP A 465 8.45 -21.37 2.89
CA ASP A 465 8.56 -22.75 3.36
C ASP A 465 7.57 -22.87 4.54
N THR A 466 6.37 -23.37 4.24
CA THR A 466 5.23 -23.41 5.16
C THR A 466 5.49 -24.33 6.34
N ASP A 467 6.15 -25.47 6.13
CA ASP A 467 6.36 -26.49 7.16
C ASP A 467 7.76 -26.46 7.79
N GLN A 468 8.64 -25.60 7.27
CA GLN A 468 9.98 -25.29 7.75
C GLN A 468 10.93 -26.50 7.71
N ASP A 469 10.73 -27.40 6.74
CA ASP A 469 11.59 -28.57 6.57
C ASP A 469 12.87 -28.26 5.77
N GLY A 470 12.95 -27.06 5.17
CA GLY A 470 14.06 -26.57 4.37
C GLY A 470 13.87 -26.72 2.85
N ILE A 471 12.72 -27.21 2.39
CA ILE A 471 12.30 -27.23 1.00
C ILE A 471 11.23 -26.13 0.78
N PRO A 472 11.47 -25.15 -0.11
CA PRO A 472 10.48 -24.10 -0.37
C PRO A 472 9.20 -24.64 -0.99
N ASP A 473 8.07 -24.00 -0.68
CA ASP A 473 6.73 -24.32 -1.17
C ASP A 473 6.70 -24.39 -2.71
N SER A 474 7.37 -23.46 -3.39
CA SER A 474 7.57 -23.49 -4.85
C SER A 474 8.20 -24.75 -5.40
N ILE A 475 9.09 -25.39 -4.65
CA ILE A 475 9.75 -26.64 -5.03
C ILE A 475 8.84 -27.83 -4.70
N GLU A 476 8.14 -27.81 -3.58
CA GLU A 476 7.17 -28.84 -3.20
C GLU A 476 6.00 -28.87 -4.19
N TRP A 477 5.47 -27.69 -4.49
CA TRP A 477 4.43 -27.45 -5.48
C TRP A 477 4.79 -27.99 -6.86
N THR A 478 6.04 -27.78 -7.30
CA THR A 478 6.51 -28.21 -8.63
C THR A 478 6.85 -29.70 -8.69
N ASN A 479 7.16 -30.36 -7.56
CA ASN A 479 7.59 -31.76 -7.53
C ASN A 479 6.53 -32.75 -7.00
N TYR A 480 5.38 -32.29 -6.49
CA TYR A 480 4.33 -33.16 -5.95
C TYR A 480 2.89 -32.87 -6.48
N PRO A 481 2.63 -32.94 -7.80
CA PRO A 481 1.26 -32.86 -8.33
C PRO A 481 0.37 -34.09 -8.01
N ASP A 482 0.91 -35.15 -7.40
CA ASP A 482 0.31 -36.49 -7.38
C ASP A 482 -0.57 -36.86 -6.16
N TYR A 483 -0.86 -35.95 -5.20
CA TYR A 483 -1.34 -36.40 -3.87
C TYR A 483 -2.82 -36.18 -3.51
N TRP A 484 -3.60 -35.45 -4.30
CA TRP A 484 -5.03 -35.29 -4.03
C TRP A 484 -5.87 -35.89 -5.15
N ASP A 485 -6.44 -37.05 -4.88
CA ASP A 485 -7.54 -37.71 -5.60
C ASP A 485 -8.75 -37.63 -4.67
N THR A 486 -9.58 -36.59 -4.85
CA THR A 486 -10.59 -36.17 -3.87
C THR A 486 -11.83 -37.07 -3.87
N ASP A 487 -12.16 -37.68 -5.00
CA ASP A 487 -13.27 -38.62 -5.14
C ASP A 487 -12.84 -40.09 -5.23
N GLN A 488 -11.53 -40.36 -5.19
CA GLN A 488 -10.90 -41.68 -5.07
C GLN A 488 -11.06 -42.59 -6.29
N ASP A 489 -11.04 -42.00 -7.49
CA ASP A 489 -11.19 -42.74 -8.74
C ASP A 489 -9.87 -43.14 -9.42
N GLY A 490 -8.75 -42.65 -8.88
CA GLY A 490 -7.40 -42.93 -9.35
C GLY A 490 -6.82 -41.87 -10.28
N MET A 491 -7.53 -40.77 -10.53
CA MET A 491 -7.03 -39.57 -11.21
C MET A 491 -6.72 -38.46 -10.18
N PRO A 492 -5.61 -37.70 -10.32
CA PRO A 492 -5.36 -36.57 -9.44
C PRO A 492 -6.23 -35.35 -9.80
N ASN A 493 -6.70 -34.62 -8.78
CA ASN A 493 -7.47 -33.37 -8.90
C ASN A 493 -6.89 -32.40 -9.93
N LEU A 494 -5.56 -32.24 -9.96
CA LEU A 494 -4.91 -31.31 -10.89
C LEU A 494 -5.04 -31.79 -12.34
N TRP A 495 -4.90 -33.08 -12.56
CA TRP A 495 -5.07 -33.70 -13.88
C TRP A 495 -6.52 -33.56 -14.33
N GLU A 496 -7.47 -33.83 -13.44
CA GLU A 496 -8.90 -33.67 -13.69
C GLU A 496 -9.27 -32.22 -14.05
N ILE A 497 -8.81 -31.25 -13.26
CA ILE A 497 -9.03 -29.81 -13.54
C ILE A 497 -8.41 -29.41 -14.87
N THR A 498 -7.23 -29.95 -15.21
CA THR A 498 -6.54 -29.63 -16.48
C THR A 498 -7.37 -30.01 -17.69
N TYR A 499 -8.05 -31.16 -17.62
CA TYR A 499 -8.89 -31.68 -18.71
C TYR A 499 -10.38 -31.39 -18.52
N ALA A 500 -10.72 -30.44 -17.65
CA ALA A 500 -12.10 -30.03 -17.35
C ALA A 500 -13.02 -31.17 -16.85
N LEU A 501 -12.43 -32.20 -16.24
CA LEU A 501 -13.09 -33.21 -15.43
C LEU A 501 -13.40 -32.65 -14.03
N ASN A 502 -14.17 -33.38 -13.24
CA ASN A 502 -14.71 -32.94 -11.97
C ASN A 502 -14.09 -33.73 -10.80
N PRO A 503 -13.16 -33.13 -10.02
CA PRO A 503 -12.47 -33.76 -8.87
C PRO A 503 -13.35 -34.23 -7.69
N TYR A 504 -14.67 -34.17 -7.84
CA TYR A 504 -15.64 -34.55 -6.82
C TYR A 504 -16.65 -35.59 -7.37
N ASP A 505 -16.44 -36.09 -8.59
CA ASP A 505 -17.30 -37.05 -9.28
C ASP A 505 -16.50 -38.19 -9.92
N SER A 506 -16.20 -39.21 -9.10
CA SER A 506 -15.47 -40.44 -9.46
C SER A 506 -15.99 -41.22 -10.69
N THR A 507 -17.15 -40.83 -11.24
CA THR A 507 -17.73 -41.49 -12.40
C THR A 507 -17.16 -41.01 -13.71
N ASP A 508 -16.51 -39.83 -13.73
CA ASP A 508 -15.89 -39.30 -14.94
C ASP A 508 -14.57 -39.99 -15.30
N ALA A 509 -13.85 -40.61 -14.36
CA ALA A 509 -12.75 -41.56 -14.65
C ALA A 509 -13.12 -42.63 -15.68
N GLY A 510 -14.38 -43.07 -15.67
CA GLY A 510 -14.88 -44.12 -16.57
C GLY A 510 -15.49 -43.60 -17.87
N LEU A 511 -15.50 -42.29 -18.10
CA LEU A 511 -15.95 -41.69 -19.35
C LEU A 511 -14.81 -41.68 -20.37
N ASP A 512 -15.20 -41.63 -21.65
CA ASP A 512 -14.35 -41.52 -22.82
C ASP A 512 -14.68 -40.14 -23.43
N LEU A 513 -13.81 -39.16 -23.18
CA LEU A 513 -14.11 -37.74 -23.40
C LEU A 513 -13.96 -37.34 -24.88
N ASP A 514 -13.04 -37.97 -25.61
CA ASP A 514 -12.76 -37.70 -27.02
C ASP A 514 -13.33 -38.75 -28.00
N GLY A 515 -13.78 -39.89 -27.49
CA GLY A 515 -14.46 -40.97 -28.22
C GLY A 515 -13.52 -41.95 -28.91
N ASP A 516 -12.31 -42.16 -28.37
CA ASP A 516 -11.26 -42.95 -28.99
C ASP A 516 -11.16 -44.42 -28.49
N GLU A 517 -12.09 -44.83 -27.62
CA GLU A 517 -12.20 -46.12 -26.94
C GLU A 517 -11.30 -46.30 -25.69
N LEU A 518 -10.61 -45.24 -25.19
CA LEU A 518 -10.00 -45.22 -23.85
C LEU A 518 -10.86 -44.42 -22.86
N SER A 519 -10.84 -44.84 -21.60
CA SER A 519 -11.39 -44.02 -20.51
C SER A 519 -10.38 -42.99 -20.03
N ASN A 520 -10.86 -41.88 -19.47
CA ASN A 520 -10.01 -40.82 -18.90
C ASN A 520 -8.95 -41.37 -17.94
N LEU A 521 -9.31 -42.35 -17.08
CA LEU A 521 -8.36 -43.01 -16.18
C LEU A 521 -7.31 -43.85 -16.89
N GLU A 522 -7.67 -44.50 -18.01
CA GLU A 522 -6.72 -45.26 -18.82
C GLU A 522 -5.73 -44.32 -19.51
N GLU A 523 -6.19 -43.18 -20.00
CA GLU A 523 -5.34 -42.16 -20.61
C GLU A 523 -4.36 -41.55 -19.61
N TYR A 524 -4.84 -41.21 -18.41
CA TYR A 524 -3.96 -40.81 -17.31
C TYR A 524 -2.85 -41.86 -17.05
N ARG A 525 -3.20 -43.14 -17.05
CA ARG A 525 -2.23 -44.24 -16.83
C ARG A 525 -1.27 -44.45 -18.00
N HIS A 526 -1.68 -44.11 -19.20
CA HIS A 526 -0.87 -44.20 -20.42
C HIS A 526 -0.10 -42.90 -20.71
N GLY A 527 -0.41 -41.81 -20.00
CA GLY A 527 0.20 -40.50 -20.20
C GLY A 527 -0.30 -39.77 -21.44
N SER A 528 -1.45 -40.18 -21.99
CA SER A 528 -2.15 -39.52 -23.11
C SER A 528 -3.18 -38.51 -22.60
N ALA A 529 -3.74 -37.71 -23.51
CA ALA A 529 -4.63 -36.60 -23.20
C ALA A 529 -6.11 -36.94 -23.49
N PRO A 530 -7.01 -36.90 -22.48
CA PRO A 530 -8.42 -37.32 -22.60
C PRO A 530 -9.29 -36.51 -23.54
N ASP A 531 -8.83 -35.35 -23.96
CA ASP A 531 -9.55 -34.48 -24.89
C ASP A 531 -9.02 -34.56 -26.33
N VAL A 532 -8.11 -35.49 -26.64
CA VAL A 532 -7.41 -35.58 -27.92
C VAL A 532 -7.29 -37.01 -28.44
N VAL A 533 -8.06 -37.33 -29.48
CA VAL A 533 -8.12 -38.67 -30.12
C VAL A 533 -6.76 -39.27 -30.52
N ASP A 534 -5.75 -38.44 -30.76
CA ASP A 534 -4.39 -38.82 -31.19
C ASP A 534 -3.42 -37.84 -30.50
N SER A 535 -2.91 -38.26 -29.34
CA SER A 535 -2.14 -37.41 -28.43
C SER A 535 -0.73 -37.08 -28.94
N ASP A 536 -0.13 -37.96 -29.73
CA ASP A 536 1.22 -37.81 -30.26
C ASP A 536 1.30 -37.37 -31.74
N TYR A 537 0.14 -37.24 -32.37
CA TYR A 537 -0.10 -36.80 -33.73
C TYR A 537 0.57 -37.70 -34.79
N ASP A 538 0.68 -39.01 -34.54
CA ASP A 538 1.24 -39.98 -35.49
C ASP A 538 0.23 -40.55 -36.51
N ASN A 539 -1.05 -40.15 -36.40
CA ASN A 539 -2.22 -40.62 -37.15
C ASN A 539 -2.76 -42.00 -36.73
N MET A 540 -2.43 -42.49 -35.54
CA MET A 540 -3.16 -43.54 -34.84
C MET A 540 -3.90 -42.91 -33.65
N SER A 541 -5.09 -43.43 -33.32
CA SER A 541 -5.75 -42.98 -32.10
C SER A 541 -5.14 -43.65 -30.87
N ASP A 542 -5.20 -42.99 -29.72
CA ASP A 542 -4.56 -43.49 -28.50
C ASP A 542 -5.10 -44.89 -28.13
N GLY A 543 -6.42 -45.10 -28.24
CA GLY A 543 -7.06 -46.40 -28.07
C GLY A 543 -6.65 -47.45 -29.11
N ALA A 544 -6.40 -47.06 -30.36
CA ALA A 544 -5.90 -47.99 -31.39
C ALA A 544 -4.45 -48.41 -31.09
N GLU A 545 -3.64 -47.51 -30.55
CA GLU A 545 -2.26 -47.78 -30.15
C GLU A 545 -2.19 -48.73 -28.96
N VAL A 546 -2.99 -48.48 -27.92
CA VAL A 546 -3.10 -49.39 -26.77
C VAL A 546 -3.54 -50.79 -27.21
N GLN A 547 -4.49 -50.91 -28.15
CA GLN A 547 -4.94 -52.21 -28.69
C GLN A 547 -3.81 -53.01 -29.38
N ILE A 548 -2.83 -52.34 -29.99
CA ILE A 548 -1.68 -52.99 -30.64
C ILE A 548 -0.42 -53.02 -29.76
N GLY A 549 -0.52 -52.53 -28.51
CA GLY A 549 0.55 -52.53 -27.52
C GLY A 549 1.60 -51.44 -27.73
N ARG A 550 1.22 -50.32 -28.35
CA ARG A 550 2.03 -49.09 -28.48
C ARG A 550 1.74 -48.11 -27.36
N ASN A 551 2.61 -47.12 -27.21
CA ASN A 551 2.45 -46.05 -26.22
C ASN A 551 1.83 -44.79 -26.87
N PRO A 552 0.59 -44.42 -26.51
CA PRO A 552 -0.11 -43.29 -27.13
C PRO A 552 0.48 -41.90 -26.82
N ALA A 553 1.35 -41.80 -25.82
CA ALA A 553 2.02 -40.55 -25.49
C ALA A 553 3.31 -40.29 -26.31
N VAL A 554 3.70 -41.21 -27.22
CA VAL A 554 5.02 -41.20 -27.84
C VAL A 554 4.96 -41.57 -29.32
N ASN A 555 5.26 -40.58 -30.18
CA ASN A 555 5.29 -40.75 -31.63
C ASN A 555 6.25 -41.87 -32.06
N GLU A 556 5.71 -43.06 -32.30
CA GLU A 556 6.45 -44.26 -32.67
C GLU A 556 6.47 -44.43 -34.21
N PRO A 557 7.63 -44.27 -34.89
CA PRO A 557 7.68 -44.37 -36.34
C PRO A 557 7.06 -45.68 -36.84
N ALA A 558 6.10 -45.56 -37.76
CA ALA A 558 5.30 -46.67 -38.27
C ALA A 558 6.15 -47.89 -38.69
N VAL A 559 5.84 -49.06 -38.15
CA VAL A 559 6.51 -50.35 -38.46
C VAL A 559 6.20 -50.87 -39.88
N ILE A 560 5.52 -50.08 -40.73
CA ILE A 560 5.23 -50.43 -42.12
C ILE A 560 6.39 -50.00 -43.05
N SER A 561 7.54 -50.67 -42.92
CA SER A 561 8.52 -50.73 -44.04
C SER A 561 9.48 -51.94 -44.03
N VAL A 562 9.40 -52.89 -43.09
CA VAL A 562 10.36 -54.03 -43.07
C VAL A 562 9.82 -55.32 -43.72
N ILE A 563 8.56 -55.37 -44.18
CA ILE A 563 7.97 -56.59 -44.79
C ILE A 563 8.05 -56.61 -46.35
N ASN A 564 8.49 -55.54 -47.03
CA ASN A 564 8.59 -55.52 -48.51
C ASN A 564 10.03 -55.65 -49.08
N THR A 565 10.98 -56.23 -48.35
CA THR A 565 12.32 -56.53 -48.91
C THR A 565 12.80 -57.97 -48.68
N LEU A 566 11.91 -58.90 -48.34
CA LEU A 566 12.21 -60.35 -48.25
C LEU A 566 11.14 -61.25 -48.91
N LEU A 567 10.55 -60.81 -50.02
CA LEU A 567 9.94 -61.69 -51.03
C LEU A 567 10.57 -61.44 -52.40
#